data_AF-A0A377JHS3-F1
#
_entry.id   AF-A0A377JHS3-F1
#
_cell.length_a   1.000
_cell.length_b   1.000
_cell.length_c   1.000
_cell.angle_alpha   90.00
_cell.angle_beta   90.00
_cell.angle_gamma   90.00
#
_symmetry.space_group_name_H-M   'P 1'
#
loop_
_entity.id
_entity.type
_entity.pdbx_description
1 polymer ?
#
loop_
_entity_poly.entity_id
_entity_poly.type
_entity_poly.pdbx_seq_one_letter_code
_entity_poly.pdbx_strand_id
1 'polypeptide(L)'
;MINTIVQEFGFHFNVDRGLSIADFLSVYDSGPATFRSEDLIFGKFNQTEVEICDFSAFNMELKEKSVKALGAQNFQGILFKPTFPKELTHWVYVCDKKEAGLRKEGKIALMDNISFNRYFDVFTEDQILARYALSPKLMERFCGLKEKFNALFRWCFVTEK
;
A
#
# COMPACT_ATOMS: atom_id res chain seq x y z
N MET A 1 -1.99 20.78 9.35
CA MET A 1 -2.67 19.50 9.06
C MET A 1 -1.99 18.35 9.79
N ILE A 2 -0.69 18.09 9.57
CA ILE A 2 0.06 17.00 10.25
C ILE A 2 -0.03 17.10 11.78
N ASN A 3 0.27 18.28 12.36
CA ASN A 3 0.18 18.48 13.81
C ASN A 3 -1.21 18.19 14.39
N THR A 4 -2.28 18.38 13.61
CA THR A 4 -3.66 18.09 14.03
C THR A 4 -3.88 16.58 14.15
N ILE A 5 -3.46 15.80 13.15
CA ILE A 5 -3.57 14.33 13.15
C ILE A 5 -2.76 13.74 14.31
N VAL A 6 -1.53 14.23 14.49
CA VAL A 6 -0.61 13.80 15.55
C VAL A 6 -1.24 14.00 16.93
N GLN A 7 -1.83 15.17 17.18
CA GLN A 7 -2.46 15.49 18.46
C GLN A 7 -3.78 14.75 18.69
N GLU A 8 -4.63 14.64 17.67
CA GLU A 8 -5.96 14.03 17.80
C GLU A 8 -5.88 12.53 18.10
N PHE A 9 -4.94 11.82 17.48
CA PHE A 9 -4.80 10.37 17.62
C PHE A 9 -3.68 9.94 18.58
N GLY A 10 -2.99 10.91 19.21
CA GLY A 10 -1.83 10.62 20.06
C GLY A 10 -0.68 9.95 19.30
N PHE A 11 -0.53 10.28 18.03
CA PHE A 11 0.57 9.81 17.21
C PHE A 11 1.81 10.68 17.42
N HIS A 12 2.90 10.27 16.80
CA HIS A 12 4.18 10.94 16.75
C HIS A 12 4.51 11.29 15.30
N PHE A 13 5.41 12.26 15.14
CA PHE A 13 5.85 12.72 13.83
C PHE A 13 7.37 12.85 13.78
N ASN A 14 7.97 12.39 12.68
CA ASN A 14 9.39 12.51 12.42
C ASN A 14 9.62 12.84 10.93
N VAL A 15 10.15 14.02 10.66
CA VAL A 15 10.39 14.55 9.30
C VAL A 15 11.44 13.72 8.55
N ASP A 16 12.49 13.28 9.23
CA ASP A 16 13.67 12.66 8.61
C ASP A 16 13.58 11.12 8.55
N ARG A 17 12.43 10.55 8.93
CA ARG A 17 12.15 9.12 8.84
C ARG A 17 11.01 8.83 7.90
N GLY A 18 10.98 7.59 7.41
CA GLY A 18 9.92 7.04 6.60
C GLY A 18 9.97 5.50 6.60
N LEU A 19 9.05 4.88 5.87
CA LEU A 19 9.02 3.43 5.69
C LEU A 19 10.19 2.96 4.82
N SER A 20 10.59 1.70 5.02
CA SER A 20 11.73 1.14 4.32
C SER A 20 11.39 0.76 2.88
N ILE A 21 12.42 0.55 2.08
CA ILE A 21 12.24 -0.03 0.74
C ILE A 21 11.63 -1.44 0.81
N ALA A 22 11.87 -2.20 1.88
CA ALA A 22 11.27 -3.53 2.06
C ALA A 22 9.74 -3.43 2.22
N ASP A 23 9.25 -2.42 2.94
CA ASP A 23 7.81 -2.17 3.07
C ASP A 23 7.18 -1.86 1.70
N PHE A 24 7.87 -1.08 0.86
CA PHE A 24 7.44 -0.81 -0.51
C PHE A 24 7.42 -2.10 -1.38
N LEU A 25 8.49 -2.89 -1.35
CA LEU A 25 8.61 -4.13 -2.14
C LEU A 25 7.71 -5.27 -1.65
N SER A 26 7.11 -5.12 -0.46
CA SER A 26 6.05 -6.01 -0.01
C SER A 26 4.78 -5.87 -0.88
N VAL A 27 4.58 -4.71 -1.51
CA VAL A 27 3.40 -4.41 -2.36
C VAL A 27 3.75 -4.34 -3.85
N TYR A 28 4.98 -3.95 -4.18
CA TYR A 28 5.44 -3.74 -5.56
C TYR A 28 6.36 -4.84 -6.03
N ASP A 29 6.21 -5.20 -7.30
CA ASP A 29 7.00 -6.27 -7.92
C ASP A 29 8.35 -5.77 -8.47
N SER A 30 8.51 -4.47 -8.64
CA SER A 30 9.71 -3.87 -9.23
C SER A 30 10.50 -3.03 -8.23
N GLY A 31 11.80 -3.32 -8.14
CA GLY A 31 12.77 -2.52 -7.39
C GLY A 31 13.04 -1.17 -8.05
N PRO A 32 12.77 -0.04 -7.38
CA PRO A 32 13.20 1.25 -7.89
C PRO A 32 14.72 1.38 -7.81
N ALA A 33 15.32 2.12 -8.75
CA ALA A 33 16.75 2.41 -8.73
C ALA A 33 17.15 3.28 -7.53
N THR A 34 16.27 4.19 -7.12
CA THR A 34 16.40 4.98 -5.89
C THR A 34 15.02 5.32 -5.33
N PHE A 35 14.96 5.65 -4.04
CA PHE A 35 13.73 6.04 -3.37
C PHE A 35 13.99 7.15 -2.35
N ARG A 36 12.92 7.87 -2.00
CA ARG A 36 12.87 8.84 -0.90
C ARG A 36 11.69 8.47 -0.01
N SER A 37 11.91 8.50 1.30
CA SER A 37 10.86 8.31 2.29
C SER A 37 11.07 9.24 3.47
N GLU A 38 10.05 10.03 3.79
CA GLU A 38 10.10 11.11 4.77
C GLU A 38 8.71 11.38 5.37
N ASP A 39 8.64 12.30 6.33
CA ASP A 39 7.39 12.72 6.97
C ASP A 39 6.62 11.56 7.64
N LEU A 40 7.31 10.71 8.40
CA LEU A 40 6.72 9.60 9.14
C LEU A 40 5.80 10.08 10.27
N ILE A 41 4.51 9.79 10.14
CA ILE A 41 3.53 9.79 11.23
C ILE A 41 3.39 8.35 11.74
N PHE A 42 3.58 8.13 13.03
CA PHE A 42 3.53 6.79 13.61
C PHE A 42 2.91 6.77 14.99
N GLY A 43 2.29 5.65 15.37
CA GLY A 43 1.71 5.50 16.69
C GLY A 43 0.80 4.28 16.77
N LYS A 44 -0.01 4.23 17.82
CA LYS A 44 -0.93 3.12 18.05
C LYS A 44 -2.36 3.63 18.15
N PHE A 45 -3.23 3.12 17.29
CA PHE A 45 -4.66 3.36 17.36
C PHE A 45 -5.36 2.09 17.82
N ASN A 46 -5.94 2.13 19.03
CA ASN A 46 -6.43 0.95 19.75
C ASN A 46 -5.34 -0.12 19.92
N GLN A 47 -5.38 -1.18 19.13
CA GLN A 47 -4.40 -2.28 19.16
C GLN A 47 -3.58 -2.38 17.88
N THR A 48 -3.81 -1.49 16.91
CA THR A 48 -3.14 -1.48 15.61
C THR A 48 -2.04 -0.45 15.63
N GLU A 49 -0.80 -0.87 15.37
CA GLU A 49 0.29 0.06 15.10
C GLU A 49 0.12 0.62 13.69
N VAL A 50 0.36 1.91 13.54
CA VAL A 50 0.14 2.63 12.29
C VAL A 50 1.39 3.42 11.97
N GLU A 51 1.89 3.25 10.76
CA GLU A 51 2.98 4.04 10.18
C GLU A 51 2.52 4.60 8.83
N ILE A 52 2.70 5.91 8.64
CA ILE A 52 2.28 6.64 7.46
C ILE A 52 3.43 7.56 7.05
N CYS A 53 3.87 7.53 5.80
CA CYS A 53 4.92 8.43 5.33
C CYS A 53 4.71 8.81 3.86
N ASP A 54 5.30 9.93 3.45
CA ASP A 54 5.46 10.24 2.04
C ASP A 54 6.58 9.37 1.45
N PHE A 55 6.32 8.83 0.26
CA PHE A 55 7.24 7.92 -0.42
C PHE A 55 7.28 8.21 -1.91
N SER A 56 8.50 8.27 -2.46
CA SER A 56 8.75 8.45 -3.88
C SER A 56 9.74 7.40 -4.37
N ALA A 57 9.42 6.73 -5.47
CA ALA A 57 10.24 5.69 -6.07
C ALA A 57 10.61 6.09 -7.51
N PHE A 58 11.90 5.97 -7.86
CA PHE A 58 12.44 6.41 -9.14
C PHE A 58 13.21 5.28 -9.83
N ASN A 59 12.94 5.06 -11.11
CA ASN A 59 13.77 4.21 -11.97
C ASN A 59 14.76 5.04 -12.77
N MET A 60 15.90 4.45 -13.12
CA MET A 60 16.79 5.06 -14.11
C MET A 60 16.32 4.71 -15.52
N GLU A 61 16.00 5.73 -16.33
CA GLU A 61 15.88 5.55 -17.78
C GLU A 61 17.22 5.89 -18.45
N LEU A 62 17.77 4.93 -19.20
CA LEU A 62 18.89 5.17 -20.10
C LEU A 62 18.35 5.80 -21.39
N LYS A 63 18.58 7.10 -21.60
CA LYS A 63 18.43 7.68 -22.94
C LYS A 63 19.70 7.42 -23.76
N GLU A 64 19.54 6.71 -24.87
CA GLU A 64 20.63 6.22 -25.73
C GLU A 64 21.63 7.27 -26.28
N LYS A 65 21.49 8.59 -26.05
CA LYS A 65 22.39 9.59 -26.67
C LYS A 65 22.82 10.80 -25.83
N SER A 66 22.60 10.82 -24.51
CA SER A 66 23.15 11.89 -23.66
C SER A 66 23.24 11.46 -22.21
N VAL A 67 24.40 11.67 -21.59
CA VAL A 67 24.75 11.33 -20.19
C VAL A 67 23.97 12.20 -19.19
N LYS A 68 22.64 12.08 -19.18
CA LYS A 68 21.75 12.49 -18.10
C LYS A 68 20.63 11.45 -18.02
N ALA A 69 20.83 10.44 -17.18
CA ALA A 69 19.72 9.62 -16.71
C ALA A 69 18.79 10.56 -15.93
N LEU A 70 17.61 10.87 -16.46
CA LEU A 70 16.54 11.36 -15.61
C LEU A 70 15.94 10.14 -14.91
N GLY A 71 15.73 10.26 -13.60
CA GLY A 71 14.95 9.27 -12.88
C GLY A 71 13.50 9.37 -13.36
N ALA A 72 12.99 8.39 -14.09
CA ALA A 72 11.56 8.28 -14.32
C ALA A 72 10.91 7.97 -12.98
N GLN A 73 9.99 8.83 -12.55
CA GLN A 73 9.30 8.65 -11.28
C GLN A 73 8.17 7.64 -11.47
N ASN A 74 8.33 6.48 -10.88
CA ASN A 74 7.41 5.35 -11.05
C ASN A 74 6.33 5.32 -9.97
N PHE A 75 6.59 5.96 -8.83
CA PHE A 75 5.61 6.13 -7.77
C PHE A 75 5.85 7.42 -7.00
N GLN A 76 4.75 8.10 -6.69
CA GLN A 76 4.68 9.18 -5.71
C GLN A 76 3.38 9.03 -4.94
N GLY A 77 3.46 9.00 -3.62
CA GLY A 77 2.27 8.98 -2.79
C GLY A 77 2.57 8.67 -1.34
N ILE A 78 1.50 8.31 -0.63
CA ILE A 78 1.56 7.96 0.77
C ILE A 78 1.68 6.44 0.89
N LEU A 79 2.68 5.97 1.63
CA LEU A 79 2.67 4.60 2.14
C LEU A 79 2.00 4.57 3.51
N PHE A 80 1.08 3.62 3.68
CA PHE A 80 0.29 3.41 4.88
C PHE A 80 0.43 1.96 5.32
N LYS A 81 1.10 1.73 6.46
CA LYS A 81 1.36 0.41 7.03
C LYS A 81 0.63 0.28 8.37
N PRO A 82 -0.56 -0.34 8.39
CA PRO A 82 -1.20 -0.77 9.62
C PRO A 82 -0.77 -2.19 10.00
N THR A 83 -0.19 -2.36 11.19
CA THR A 83 0.15 -3.66 11.76
C THR A 83 -0.96 -4.10 12.71
N PHE A 84 -1.72 -5.12 12.29
CA PHE A 84 -2.81 -5.67 13.09
C PHE A 84 -2.29 -6.74 14.05
N PRO A 85 -2.86 -6.86 15.27
CA PRO A 85 -2.56 -7.93 16.22
C PRO A 85 -3.27 -9.25 15.82
N LYS A 86 -3.36 -9.51 14.53
CA LYS A 86 -3.99 -10.71 13.96
C LYS A 86 -2.95 -11.42 13.11
N GLU A 87 -2.74 -12.68 13.40
CA GLU A 87 -1.94 -13.54 12.53
C GLU A 87 -2.80 -13.98 11.35
N LEU A 88 -2.53 -13.39 10.20
CA LEU A 88 -2.90 -13.99 8.94
C LEU A 88 -1.79 -15.00 8.61
N THR A 89 -2.14 -16.19 8.12
CA THR A 89 -1.16 -17.22 7.73
C THR A 89 -0.83 -17.19 6.24
N HIS A 90 -1.49 -16.32 5.47
CA HIS A 90 -1.35 -16.20 4.02
C HIS A 90 -1.42 -14.74 3.58
N TRP A 91 -0.77 -14.47 2.45
CA TRP A 91 -0.77 -13.15 1.81
C TRP A 91 -2.07 -12.92 1.05
N VAL A 92 -2.60 -11.69 1.16
CA VAL A 92 -3.76 -11.24 0.38
C VAL A 92 -3.41 -9.90 -0.25
N TYR A 93 -3.22 -9.91 -1.57
CA TYR A 93 -2.92 -8.71 -2.36
C TYR A 93 -4.22 -8.14 -2.93
N VAL A 94 -4.49 -6.85 -2.67
CA VAL A 94 -5.62 -6.13 -3.26
C VAL A 94 -5.09 -5.07 -4.21
N CYS A 95 -5.27 -5.32 -5.50
CA CYS A 95 -4.67 -4.54 -6.56
C CYS A 95 -5.72 -3.73 -7.32
N ASP A 96 -5.52 -2.42 -7.43
CA ASP A 96 -6.34 -1.59 -8.33
C ASP A 96 -6.12 -2.05 -9.77
N LYS A 97 -7.20 -2.33 -10.49
CA LYS A 97 -7.15 -2.87 -11.86
C LYS A 97 -6.45 -1.95 -12.85
N LYS A 98 -6.46 -0.64 -12.60
CA LYS A 98 -5.83 0.36 -13.48
C LYS A 98 -4.33 0.49 -13.23
N GLU A 99 -3.80 -0.18 -12.21
CA GLU A 99 -2.45 0.01 -11.73
C GLU A 99 -1.50 -1.10 -12.19
N ALA A 100 -0.32 -0.70 -12.65
CA ALA A 100 0.74 -1.60 -13.07
C ALA A 100 1.82 -1.74 -12.00
N GLY A 101 2.67 -2.77 -12.12
CA GLY A 101 3.84 -2.96 -11.23
C GLY A 101 3.51 -3.43 -9.80
N LEU A 102 2.25 -3.77 -9.53
CA LEU A 102 1.85 -4.40 -8.27
C LEU A 102 2.28 -5.86 -8.24
N ARG A 103 2.70 -6.31 -7.07
CA ARG A 103 2.95 -7.72 -6.79
C ARG A 103 1.65 -8.50 -6.93
N LYS A 104 1.67 -9.53 -7.78
CA LYS A 104 0.52 -10.40 -8.04
C LYS A 104 0.95 -11.84 -7.80
N GLU A 105 0.72 -12.30 -6.58
CA GLU A 105 1.14 -13.63 -6.14
C GLU A 105 -0.07 -14.47 -5.74
N GLY A 106 -0.09 -15.73 -6.18
CA GLY A 106 -1.23 -16.62 -6.01
C GLY A 106 -2.25 -16.54 -7.15
N LYS A 107 -3.47 -17.00 -6.86
CA LYS A 107 -4.60 -17.06 -7.81
C LYS A 107 -5.56 -15.91 -7.57
N ILE A 108 -6.24 -15.49 -8.63
CA ILE A 108 -7.32 -14.50 -8.51
C ILE A 108 -8.46 -15.06 -7.66
N ALA A 109 -8.94 -14.26 -6.72
CA ALA A 109 -10.09 -14.56 -5.86
C ALA A 109 -11.21 -13.56 -6.15
N LEU A 110 -12.38 -14.07 -6.54
CA LEU A 110 -13.57 -13.25 -6.76
C LEU A 110 -14.28 -13.03 -5.42
N MET A 111 -14.40 -11.78 -4.98
CA MET A 111 -15.03 -11.45 -3.70
C MET A 111 -16.56 -11.40 -3.78
N ASP A 112 -17.24 -11.41 -2.63
CA ASP A 112 -18.72 -11.35 -2.60
C ASP A 112 -19.28 -9.97 -2.96
N ASN A 113 -18.45 -8.93 -2.95
CA ASN A 113 -18.87 -7.57 -3.28
C ASN A 113 -18.61 -7.26 -4.77
N ILE A 114 -19.70 -7.16 -5.55
CA ILE A 114 -19.64 -6.91 -7.00
C ILE A 114 -18.95 -5.57 -7.30
N SER A 115 -19.27 -4.50 -6.56
CA SER A 115 -18.66 -3.17 -6.76
C SER A 115 -17.16 -3.20 -6.48
N PHE A 116 -16.75 -3.92 -5.43
CA PHE A 116 -15.33 -4.09 -5.11
C PHE A 116 -14.58 -4.78 -6.26
N ASN A 117 -15.12 -5.88 -6.79
CA ASN A 117 -14.53 -6.59 -7.92
C ASN A 117 -14.49 -5.77 -9.23
N ARG A 118 -15.22 -4.65 -9.33
CA ARG A 118 -15.10 -3.73 -10.48
C ARG A 118 -13.83 -2.89 -10.41
N TYR A 119 -13.40 -2.53 -9.21
CA TYR A 119 -12.24 -1.67 -8.99
C TYR A 119 -10.95 -2.44 -8.75
N PHE A 120 -11.05 -3.57 -8.05
CA PHE A 120 -9.89 -4.30 -7.54
C PHE A 120 -9.87 -5.75 -7.99
N ASP A 121 -8.66 -6.28 -8.18
CA ASP A 121 -8.37 -7.72 -8.25
C ASP A 121 -7.74 -8.17 -6.93
N VAL A 122 -8.12 -9.35 -6.45
CA VAL A 122 -7.54 -9.97 -5.25
C VAL A 122 -6.70 -11.16 -5.66
N PHE A 123 -5.44 -11.20 -5.23
CA PHE A 123 -4.54 -12.35 -5.42
C PHE A 123 -4.19 -12.96 -4.06
N THR A 124 -4.33 -14.29 -3.96
CA THR A 124 -4.15 -15.06 -2.72
C THR A 124 -3.85 -16.52 -3.04
N GLU A 125 -3.25 -17.24 -2.10
CA GLU A 125 -3.14 -18.70 -2.15
C GLU A 125 -4.41 -19.40 -1.67
N ASP A 126 -5.16 -18.73 -0.77
CA ASP A 126 -6.38 -19.26 -0.15
C ASP A 126 -7.52 -18.24 -0.28
N GLN A 127 -8.54 -18.59 -1.07
CA GLN A 127 -9.70 -17.74 -1.32
C GLN A 127 -10.63 -17.63 -0.11
N ILE A 128 -10.67 -18.64 0.76
CA ILE A 128 -11.49 -18.62 1.98
C ILE A 128 -10.87 -17.62 2.95
N LEU A 129 -9.56 -17.69 3.16
CA LEU A 129 -8.84 -16.78 4.05
C LEU A 129 -8.81 -15.34 3.53
N ALA A 130 -8.78 -15.13 2.21
CA ALA A 130 -8.98 -13.80 1.65
C ALA A 130 -10.34 -13.18 2.02
N ARG A 131 -11.42 -13.96 2.13
CA ARG A 131 -12.74 -13.47 2.59
C ARG A 131 -12.77 -13.16 4.08
N TYR A 132 -11.94 -13.82 4.88
CA TYR A 132 -11.74 -13.47 6.29
C TYR A 132 -10.94 -12.17 6.46
N ALA A 133 -9.89 -11.98 5.65
CA ALA A 133 -9.12 -10.74 5.64
C ALA A 133 -9.96 -9.55 5.12
N LEU A 134 -10.72 -9.76 4.04
CA LEU A 134 -11.54 -8.76 3.38
C LEU A 134 -13.02 -8.91 3.76
N SER A 135 -13.35 -8.52 4.99
CA SER A 135 -14.76 -8.49 5.42
C SER A 135 -15.61 -7.59 4.51
N PRO A 136 -16.93 -7.85 4.37
CA PRO A 136 -17.82 -7.02 3.55
C PRO A 136 -17.74 -5.52 3.84
N LYS A 137 -17.71 -5.15 5.14
CA LYS A 137 -17.57 -3.75 5.57
C LYS A 137 -16.23 -3.13 5.17
N LEU A 138 -15.15 -3.90 5.15
CA LEU A 138 -13.84 -3.41 4.72
C LEU A 138 -13.84 -3.16 3.21
N MET A 139 -14.40 -4.09 2.43
CA MET A 139 -14.59 -3.91 0.97
C MET A 139 -15.46 -2.71 0.63
N GLU A 140 -16.53 -2.46 1.38
CA GLU A 140 -17.37 -1.26 1.20
C GLU A 140 -16.60 0.03 1.50
N ARG A 141 -15.83 0.08 2.58
CA ARG A 141 -14.96 1.23 2.90
C ARG A 141 -13.94 1.49 1.81
N PHE A 142 -13.39 0.41 1.25
CA PHE A 142 -12.45 0.45 0.14
C PHE A 142 -13.07 1.05 -1.14
N CYS A 143 -14.28 0.63 -1.50
CA CYS A 143 -15.05 1.28 -2.57
C CYS A 143 -15.30 2.76 -2.28
N GLY A 144 -15.73 3.11 -1.06
CA GLY A 144 -16.00 4.49 -0.67
C GLY A 144 -14.76 5.38 -0.72
N LEU A 145 -13.59 4.86 -0.34
CA LEU A 145 -12.31 5.57 -0.51
C LEU A 145 -11.98 5.78 -1.99
N LYS A 146 -12.16 4.75 -2.82
CA LYS A 146 -11.94 4.84 -4.27
C LYS A 146 -12.80 5.92 -4.92
N GLU A 147 -14.08 5.95 -4.58
CA GLU A 147 -15.04 6.93 -5.08
C GLU A 147 -14.74 8.35 -4.59
N LYS A 148 -14.38 8.51 -3.30
CA LYS A 148 -14.14 9.82 -2.69
C LYS A 148 -12.88 10.51 -3.22
N PHE A 149 -11.79 9.77 -3.35
CA PHE A 149 -10.50 10.35 -3.71
C PHE A 149 -10.17 10.25 -5.20
N ASN A 150 -10.87 9.38 -5.94
CA ASN A 150 -10.59 9.07 -7.35
C ASN A 150 -9.08 8.82 -7.64
N ALA A 151 -8.35 8.36 -6.63
CA ALA A 151 -6.91 8.08 -6.67
C ALA A 151 -6.67 6.59 -6.90
N LEU A 152 -5.45 6.23 -7.32
CA LEU A 152 -5.02 4.84 -7.40
C LEU A 152 -4.68 4.36 -5.98
N PHE A 153 -5.39 3.34 -5.51
CA PHE A 153 -5.18 2.77 -4.18
C PHE A 153 -4.41 1.46 -4.30
N ARG A 154 -3.49 1.23 -3.36
CA ARG A 154 -2.67 0.03 -3.32
C ARG A 154 -2.70 -0.51 -1.90
N TRP A 155 -3.18 -1.73 -1.73
CA TRP A 155 -3.22 -2.37 -0.42
C TRP A 155 -2.69 -3.78 -0.50
N CYS A 156 -1.83 -4.12 0.45
CA CYS A 156 -1.39 -5.48 0.65
C CYS A 156 -1.58 -5.84 2.12
N PHE A 157 -2.15 -7.01 2.35
CA PHE A 157 -2.16 -7.63 3.66
C PHE A 157 -1.03 -8.66 3.67
N VAL A 158 0.10 -8.23 4.20
CA VAL A 158 1.29 -9.07 4.36
C VAL A 158 1.30 -9.61 5.77
N THR A 159 1.72 -10.86 5.88
CA THR A 159 1.96 -11.53 7.14
C THR A 159 3.47 -11.59 7.30
N GLU A 160 4.03 -11.02 8.37
CA GLU A 160 5.43 -11.31 8.71
C GLU A 160 5.48 -12.79 9.10
N LYS A 161 6.21 -13.59 8.32
CA LYS A 161 6.52 -14.99 8.66
C LYS A 161 7.71 -15.06 9.60
#